data_AF-A0A1M6FBU7-F1
#
_entry.id   AF-A0A1M6FBU7-F1
#
_cell.length_a   1.000
_cell.length_b   1.000
_cell.length_c   1.000
_cell.angle_alpha   90.00
_cell.angle_beta   90.00
_cell.angle_gamma   90.00
#
_symmetry.space_group_name_H-M   'P 1'
#
loop_
_entity.id
_entity.type
_entity.pdbx_description
1 polymer ?
#
loop_
_entity_poly.entity_id
_entity_poly.type
_entity_poly.pdbx_seq_one_letter_code
_entity_poly.pdbx_strand_id
1 'polypeptide(L)'
;MFYLSFQNQIQLLLLLVFSSYVFLSGLSVGPKDPRLKAMALSFAIPLILGSYSFLAGPHNIHIASLYLDLSWFLLILALTLVSLIRSSSDFLRFLHPLLILLPMAAIFMQAMLLELDCRFYMWYFTLALAAIQLLLTIARLVGRNHSRLMLHLGVFLMTLSFALSLSDILIPPLIHGSAAAGLSLCALYFYMHTYGRLKAEHNRKIQAPERQ
;
A
#
# COMPACT_ATOMS: atom_id res chain seq x y z
N MET A 1 -18.38 -10.71 -8.60
CA MET A 1 -17.69 -9.58 -9.26
C MET A 1 -18.64 -8.63 -10.00
N PHE A 2 -19.80 -9.08 -10.51
CA PHE A 2 -20.71 -8.28 -11.36
C PHE A 2 -21.41 -7.05 -10.73
N TYR A 3 -21.24 -6.77 -9.43
CA TYR A 3 -21.96 -5.68 -8.74
C TYR A 3 -21.19 -4.36 -8.64
N LEU A 4 -19.90 -4.35 -9.00
CA LEU A 4 -19.05 -3.16 -9.04
C LEU A 4 -18.83 -2.70 -10.48
N SER A 5 -18.60 -1.39 -10.68
CA SER A 5 -18.15 -0.88 -11.98
C SER A 5 -16.86 -1.58 -12.42
N PHE A 6 -16.64 -1.72 -13.74
CA PHE A 6 -15.44 -2.37 -14.27
C PHE A 6 -14.14 -1.72 -13.74
N GLN A 7 -14.13 -0.39 -13.60
CA GLN A 7 -13.01 0.35 -13.01
C GLN A 7 -12.75 -0.07 -11.55
N ASN A 8 -13.80 -0.15 -10.74
CA ASN A 8 -13.69 -0.56 -9.33
C ASN A 8 -13.26 -2.04 -9.23
N GLN A 9 -13.69 -2.89 -10.16
CA GLN A 9 -13.24 -4.29 -10.23
C GLN A 9 -11.73 -4.40 -10.52
N ILE A 10 -11.21 -3.62 -11.47
CA ILE A 10 -9.77 -3.58 -11.78
C ILE A 10 -8.98 -3.07 -10.57
N GLN A 11 -9.43 -1.97 -9.96
CA GLN A 11 -8.78 -1.41 -8.78
C GLN A 11 -8.77 -2.40 -7.61
N LEU A 12 -9.89 -3.05 -7.34
CA LEU A 12 -10.00 -4.07 -6.30
C LEU A 12 -9.06 -5.25 -6.58
N LEU A 13 -9.02 -5.75 -7.82
CA LEU A 13 -8.16 -6.88 -8.19
C LEU A 13 -6.68 -6.55 -8.04
N LEU A 14 -6.25 -5.41 -8.60
CA LEU A 14 -4.88 -4.91 -8.46
C LEU A 14 -4.52 -4.83 -6.97
N LEU A 15 -5.38 -4.18 -6.19
CA LEU A 15 -5.10 -3.95 -4.79
C LEU A 15 -5.02 -5.27 -4.00
N LEU A 16 -5.95 -6.21 -4.17
CA LEU A 16 -5.92 -7.50 -3.47
C LEU A 16 -4.72 -8.38 -3.87
N VAL A 17 -4.40 -8.48 -5.16
CA VAL A 17 -3.30 -9.33 -5.65
C VAL A 17 -1.95 -8.81 -5.16
N PHE A 18 -1.68 -7.51 -5.32
CA PHE A 18 -0.40 -6.96 -4.87
C PHE A 18 -0.31 -6.90 -3.34
N SER A 19 -1.41 -6.62 -2.66
CA SER A 19 -1.42 -6.56 -1.20
C SER A 19 -1.21 -7.93 -0.57
N SER A 20 -1.84 -8.98 -1.10
CA SER A 20 -1.63 -10.35 -0.60
C SER A 20 -0.18 -10.78 -0.78
N TYR A 21 0.39 -10.52 -1.95
CA TYR A 21 1.81 -10.79 -2.22
C TYR A 21 2.75 -10.07 -1.23
N VAL A 22 2.59 -8.76 -1.06
CA VAL A 22 3.46 -7.97 -0.18
C VAL A 22 3.27 -8.34 1.28
N PHE A 23 2.03 -8.51 1.72
CA PHE A 23 1.71 -8.91 3.10
C PHE A 23 2.34 -10.26 3.44
N LEU A 24 2.14 -11.28 2.60
CA LEU A 24 2.73 -12.61 2.79
C LEU A 24 4.26 -12.57 2.77
N SER A 25 4.85 -11.80 1.84
CA SER A 25 6.30 -11.56 1.80
C SER A 25 6.78 -10.90 3.10
N GLY A 26 5.99 -9.98 3.66
CA GLY A 26 6.22 -9.32 4.93
C GLY A 26 6.28 -10.24 6.14
N LEU A 27 5.52 -11.34 6.14
CA LEU A 27 5.54 -12.33 7.23
C LEU A 27 6.91 -13.02 7.35
N SER A 28 7.66 -13.10 6.24
CA SER A 28 9.03 -13.63 6.23
C SER A 28 10.09 -12.63 6.74
N VAL A 29 9.72 -11.36 6.91
CA VAL A 29 10.64 -10.32 7.42
C VAL A 29 10.90 -10.57 8.90
N GLY A 30 12.15 -10.93 9.22
CA GLY A 30 12.61 -11.08 10.59
C GLY A 30 12.54 -9.78 11.41
N PRO A 31 12.66 -9.84 12.74
CA PRO A 31 12.54 -8.68 13.64
C PRO A 31 13.63 -7.61 13.46
N LYS A 32 14.66 -7.90 12.65
CA LYS A 32 15.81 -7.01 12.41
C LYS A 32 15.49 -5.80 11.52
N ASP A 33 14.38 -5.83 10.78
CA ASP A 33 13.93 -4.69 9.95
C ASP A 33 12.47 -4.31 10.29
N PRO A 34 12.23 -3.61 11.41
CA PRO A 34 10.89 -3.26 11.87
C PRO A 34 10.17 -2.32 10.90
N ARG A 35 10.91 -1.56 10.09
CA ARG A 35 10.35 -0.63 9.11
C ARG A 35 9.80 -1.38 7.91
N LEU A 36 10.60 -2.29 7.33
CA LEU A 36 10.13 -3.14 6.23
C LEU A 36 8.92 -3.98 6.65
N LYS A 37 8.95 -4.52 7.88
CA LYS A 37 7.83 -5.26 8.45
C LYS A 37 6.58 -4.40 8.59
N ALA A 38 6.68 -3.20 9.16
CA ALA A 38 5.55 -2.28 9.27
C ALA A 38 4.97 -1.91 7.89
N MET A 39 5.83 -1.63 6.90
CA MET A 39 5.37 -1.34 5.54
C MET A 39 4.61 -2.51 4.92
N ALA A 40 5.08 -3.74 5.11
CA ALA A 40 4.39 -4.92 4.59
C ALA A 40 3.05 -5.16 5.30
N LEU A 41 3.01 -4.95 6.62
CA LEU A 41 1.78 -5.08 7.41
C LEU A 41 0.74 -4.00 7.04
N SER A 42 1.15 -2.83 6.54
CA SER A 42 0.21 -1.85 5.98
C SER A 42 -0.63 -2.42 4.84
N PHE A 43 -0.12 -3.42 4.10
CA PHE A 43 -0.88 -4.12 3.06
C PHE A 43 -1.95 -5.09 3.63
N ALA A 44 -2.08 -5.23 4.95
CA ALA A 44 -3.26 -5.86 5.56
C ALA A 44 -4.51 -5.00 5.43
N ILE A 45 -4.36 -3.66 5.46
CA ILE A 45 -5.45 -2.69 5.32
C ILE A 45 -6.28 -2.97 4.06
N PRO A 46 -5.67 -3.03 2.87
CA PRO A 46 -6.41 -3.31 1.65
C PRO A 46 -6.95 -4.73 1.53
N LEU A 47 -6.36 -5.71 2.21
CA LEU A 47 -6.92 -7.05 2.26
C LEU A 47 -8.23 -7.05 3.04
N ILE A 48 -8.26 -6.41 4.22
CA ILE A 48 -9.46 -6.35 5.06
C ILE A 48 -10.54 -5.50 4.40
N LEU A 49 -10.22 -4.24 4.03
CA LEU A 49 -11.20 -3.31 3.47
C LEU A 49 -11.58 -3.63 2.03
N GLY A 50 -10.66 -4.13 1.21
CA GLY A 50 -10.96 -4.59 -0.15
C GLY A 50 -11.88 -5.81 -0.14
N SER A 51 -11.62 -6.80 0.72
CA SER A 51 -12.54 -7.94 0.88
C SER A 51 -13.89 -7.50 1.42
N TYR A 52 -13.93 -6.56 2.38
CA TYR A 52 -15.19 -6.02 2.87
C TYR A 52 -15.98 -5.28 1.77
N SER A 53 -15.30 -4.43 0.98
CA SER A 53 -15.87 -3.76 -0.19
C SER A 53 -16.51 -4.77 -1.17
N PHE A 54 -15.81 -5.87 -1.45
CA PHE A 54 -16.33 -6.93 -2.30
C PHE A 54 -17.60 -7.59 -1.75
N LEU A 55 -17.64 -7.86 -0.44
CA LEU A 55 -18.79 -8.46 0.24
C LEU A 55 -19.98 -7.50 0.37
N ALA A 56 -19.71 -6.20 0.51
CA ALA A 56 -20.73 -5.15 0.56
C ALA A 56 -21.33 -4.84 -0.82
N GLY A 57 -20.59 -5.09 -1.91
CA GLY A 57 -20.98 -4.79 -3.29
C GLY A 57 -22.39 -5.24 -3.70
N PRO A 58 -22.81 -6.49 -3.44
CA PRO A 58 -24.15 -6.97 -3.76
C PRO A 58 -25.28 -6.23 -3.02
N HIS A 59 -24.99 -5.64 -1.86
CA HIS A 59 -25.98 -5.01 -0.99
C HIS A 59 -26.05 -3.50 -1.19
N ASN A 60 -24.89 -2.85 -1.39
CA ASN A 60 -24.81 -1.41 -1.57
C ASN A 60 -23.52 -1.01 -2.30
N ILE A 61 -23.69 -0.54 -3.53
CA ILE A 61 -22.58 -0.14 -4.42
C ILE A 61 -21.84 1.09 -3.88
N HIS A 62 -22.54 2.03 -3.25
CA HIS A 62 -21.92 3.22 -2.66
C HIS A 62 -21.02 2.85 -1.47
N ILE A 63 -21.49 1.94 -0.61
CA ILE A 63 -20.70 1.40 0.51
C ILE A 63 -19.45 0.70 -0.02
N ALA A 64 -19.62 -0.16 -1.03
CA ALA A 64 -18.50 -0.88 -1.61
C ALA A 64 -17.46 0.05 -2.23
N SER A 65 -17.89 1.08 -2.98
CA SER A 65 -16.98 2.08 -3.52
C SER A 65 -16.25 2.85 -2.42
N LEU A 66 -16.96 3.28 -1.37
CA LEU A 66 -16.36 4.00 -0.24
C LEU A 66 -15.27 3.18 0.46
N TYR A 67 -15.51 1.89 0.72
CA TYR A 67 -14.51 1.02 1.34
C TYR A 67 -13.31 0.73 0.43
N LEU A 68 -13.52 0.71 -0.89
CA LEU A 68 -12.42 0.63 -1.85
C LEU A 68 -11.57 1.91 -1.83
N ASP A 69 -12.21 3.07 -1.76
CA ASP A 69 -11.52 4.37 -1.67
C ASP A 69 -10.73 4.48 -0.35
N LEU A 70 -11.35 4.11 0.78
CA LEU A 70 -10.70 4.05 2.09
C LEU A 70 -9.52 3.09 2.12
N SER A 71 -9.66 1.94 1.47
CA SER A 71 -8.62 0.94 1.34
C SER A 71 -7.35 1.52 0.69
N TRP A 72 -7.51 2.23 -0.43
CA TRP A 72 -6.40 2.94 -1.09
C TRP A 72 -5.84 4.06 -0.22
N PHE A 73 -6.72 4.92 0.31
CA PHE A 73 -6.32 6.07 1.11
C PHE A 73 -5.52 5.67 2.35
N LEU A 74 -6.04 4.73 3.14
CA LEU A 74 -5.40 4.27 4.37
C LEU A 74 -4.09 3.53 4.12
N LEU A 75 -4.00 2.76 3.02
CA LEU A 75 -2.73 2.15 2.61
C LEU A 75 -1.68 3.22 2.30
N ILE A 76 -2.02 4.22 1.48
CA ILE A 76 -1.13 5.33 1.11
C ILE A 76 -0.69 6.10 2.36
N LEU A 77 -1.64 6.42 3.24
CA LEU A 77 -1.38 7.11 4.51
C LEU A 77 -0.41 6.30 5.37
N ALA A 78 -0.68 5.01 5.56
CA ALA A 78 0.16 4.12 6.35
C ALA A 78 1.59 4.01 5.76
N LEU A 79 1.73 3.78 4.46
CA LEU A 79 3.04 3.69 3.80
C LEU A 79 3.82 5.00 3.89
N THR A 80 3.12 6.14 3.84
CA THR A 80 3.72 7.46 4.01
C THR A 80 4.15 7.68 5.45
N LEU A 81 3.31 7.41 6.44
CA LEU A 81 3.67 7.50 7.86
C LEU A 81 4.88 6.63 8.19
N VAL A 82 4.89 5.36 7.77
CA VAL A 82 6.05 4.47 7.96
C VAL A 82 7.29 5.02 7.25
N SER A 83 7.12 5.69 6.12
CA SER A 83 8.20 6.30 5.37
C SER A 83 8.87 7.49 6.07
N LEU A 84 8.10 8.32 6.77
CA LEU A 84 8.60 9.48 7.52
C LEU A 84 9.33 9.08 8.81
N ILE A 85 9.01 7.94 9.41
CA ILE A 85 9.66 7.49 10.65
C ILE A 85 11.13 7.16 10.39
N ARG A 86 12.04 7.93 11.01
CA ARG A 86 13.48 7.87 10.72
C ARG A 86 14.24 6.80 11.51
N SER A 87 13.92 6.55 12.79
CA SER A 87 14.75 5.63 13.61
C SER A 87 14.16 5.07 14.91
N SER A 88 12.98 5.48 15.38
CA SER A 88 12.43 4.96 16.65
C SER A 88 11.81 3.58 16.44
N SER A 89 12.56 2.53 16.77
CA SER A 89 12.07 1.15 16.68
C SER A 89 10.80 0.92 17.53
N ASP A 90 10.67 1.66 18.63
CA ASP A 90 9.52 1.59 19.54
C ASP A 90 8.26 2.20 18.92
N PHE A 91 8.38 3.31 18.20
CA PHE A 91 7.24 3.91 17.50
C PHE A 91 6.75 3.03 16.35
N LEU A 92 7.67 2.38 15.63
CA LEU A 92 7.30 1.37 14.63
C LEU A 92 6.57 0.19 15.26
N ARG A 93 7.00 -0.30 16.44
CA ARG A 93 6.31 -1.38 17.15
C ARG A 93 4.90 -0.98 17.58
N PHE A 94 4.69 0.24 18.06
CA PHE A 94 3.36 0.77 18.37
C PHE A 94 2.46 0.88 17.12
N LEU A 95 3.06 1.17 15.96
CA LEU A 95 2.32 1.29 14.70
C LEU A 95 1.76 -0.06 14.21
N HIS A 96 2.38 -1.19 14.55
CA HIS A 96 1.94 -2.52 14.08
C HIS A 96 0.47 -2.85 14.45
N PRO A 97 0.05 -2.80 15.73
CA PRO A 97 -1.35 -3.04 16.09
C PRO A 97 -2.27 -1.97 15.50
N LEU A 98 -1.81 -0.71 15.39
CA LEU A 98 -2.60 0.37 14.82
C LEU A 98 -2.96 0.11 13.34
N LEU A 99 -2.03 -0.45 12.55
CA LEU A 99 -2.26 -0.78 11.14
C LEU A 99 -3.35 -1.85 10.93
N ILE A 100 -3.54 -2.74 11.90
CA ILE A 100 -4.58 -3.78 11.87
C ILE A 100 -5.89 -3.25 12.47
N LEU A 101 -5.80 -2.44 13.53
CA LEU A 101 -6.97 -1.90 14.20
C LEU A 101 -7.71 -0.85 13.34
N LEU A 102 -6.97 -0.07 12.55
CA LEU A 102 -7.52 0.99 11.71
C LEU A 102 -8.58 0.50 10.69
N PRO A 103 -8.34 -0.54 9.87
CA PRO A 103 -9.37 -1.05 8.96
C PRO A 103 -10.56 -1.65 9.72
N MET A 104 -10.34 -2.26 10.90
CA MET A 104 -11.44 -2.78 11.73
C MET A 104 -12.31 -1.64 12.27
N ALA A 105 -11.70 -0.56 12.75
CA ALA A 105 -12.41 0.63 13.23
C ALA A 105 -13.25 1.27 12.11
N ALA A 106 -12.75 1.30 10.87
CA ALA A 106 -13.50 1.81 9.72
C ALA A 106 -14.74 0.96 9.39
N ILE A 107 -14.70 -0.36 9.63
CA ILE A 107 -15.88 -1.23 9.51
C ILE A 107 -16.88 -0.94 10.64
N PHE A 108 -16.41 -0.77 11.88
CA PHE A 108 -17.30 -0.45 13.00
C PHE A 108 -17.98 0.92 12.87
N MET A 109 -17.30 1.93 12.32
CA MET A 109 -17.84 3.29 12.15
C MET A 109 -18.61 3.49 10.83
N GLN A 110 -19.03 2.41 10.17
CA GLN A 110 -19.68 2.42 8.85
C GLN A 110 -20.82 3.45 8.71
N ALA A 111 -21.74 3.50 9.68
CA ALA A 111 -22.89 4.39 9.63
C ALA A 111 -22.48 5.87 9.56
N MET A 112 -21.52 6.27 10.38
CA MET A 112 -21.02 7.65 10.42
C MET A 112 -20.22 8.00 9.16
N LEU A 113 -19.45 7.06 8.62
CA LEU A 113 -18.68 7.27 7.39
C LEU A 113 -19.57 7.42 6.14
N LEU A 114 -20.80 6.92 6.17
CA LEU A 114 -21.77 7.10 5.08
C LEU A 114 -22.43 8.47 5.09
N GLU A 115 -22.60 9.07 6.27
CA GLU A 115 -23.19 10.40 6.42
C GLU A 115 -22.17 11.51 6.13
N LEU A 116 -20.90 11.32 6.52
CA LEU A 116 -19.83 12.22 6.14
C LEU A 116 -19.36 11.87 4.71
N ASP A 117 -19.66 12.72 3.74
CA ASP A 117 -19.07 12.62 2.39
C ASP A 117 -17.55 12.88 2.44
N CYS A 118 -16.79 11.84 2.81
CA CYS A 118 -15.37 11.92 3.10
C CYS A 118 -14.51 12.06 1.83
N ARG A 119 -15.10 11.94 0.63
CA ARG A 119 -14.38 11.88 -0.63
C ARG A 119 -13.58 13.15 -0.91
N PHE A 120 -14.18 14.30 -0.64
CA PHE A 120 -13.50 15.59 -0.79
C PHE A 120 -12.27 15.71 0.12
N TYR A 121 -12.40 15.30 1.39
CA TYR A 121 -11.30 15.30 2.35
C TYR A 121 -10.21 14.31 1.94
N MET A 122 -10.58 13.08 1.54
CA MET A 122 -9.64 12.08 1.06
C MET A 122 -8.82 12.59 -0.13
N TRP A 123 -9.45 13.32 -1.06
CA TRP A 123 -8.75 13.92 -2.19
C TRP A 123 -7.70 14.94 -1.77
N TYR A 124 -8.07 15.92 -0.92
CA TYR A 124 -7.16 16.95 -0.44
C TYR A 124 -5.97 16.35 0.33
N PHE A 125 -6.25 15.40 1.24
CA PHE A 125 -5.19 14.70 1.97
C PHE A 125 -4.29 13.87 1.04
N THR A 126 -4.87 13.21 0.03
CA THR A 126 -4.08 12.42 -0.93
C THR A 126 -3.11 13.31 -1.72
N LEU A 127 -3.52 14.52 -2.12
CA LEU A 127 -2.62 15.48 -2.76
C LEU A 127 -1.48 15.91 -1.84
N ALA A 128 -1.76 16.17 -0.56
CA ALA A 128 -0.72 16.48 0.41
C ALA A 128 0.27 15.31 0.58
N LEU A 129 -0.24 14.07 0.66
CA LEU A 129 0.59 12.85 0.73
C LEU A 129 1.42 12.65 -0.55
N ALA A 130 0.86 12.94 -1.72
CA ALA A 130 1.57 12.89 -3.00
C ALA A 130 2.74 13.89 -3.03
N ALA A 131 2.53 15.12 -2.56
CA ALA A 131 3.58 16.13 -2.45
C ALA A 131 4.70 15.68 -1.50
N ILE A 132 4.35 15.08 -0.36
CA ILE A 132 5.33 14.53 0.60
C ILE A 132 6.14 13.39 -0.04
N GLN A 133 5.49 12.46 -0.74
CA GLN A 133 6.19 11.34 -1.41
C GLN A 133 7.06 11.81 -2.57
N LEU A 134 6.64 12.85 -3.30
CA LEU A 134 7.45 13.48 -4.33
C LEU A 134 8.74 14.08 -3.72
N LEU A 135 8.62 14.83 -2.63
CA LEU A 135 9.77 15.38 -1.90
C LEU A 135 10.72 14.28 -1.42
N LEU A 136 10.18 13.19 -0.85
CA LEU A 136 10.99 12.03 -0.43
C LEU A 136 11.70 11.38 -1.62
N THR A 137 11.03 11.25 -2.76
CA THR A 137 11.60 10.66 -3.98
C THR A 137 12.74 11.52 -4.51
N ILE A 138 12.53 12.85 -4.61
CA ILE A 138 13.56 13.80 -5.06
C ILE A 138 14.76 13.79 -4.10
N ALA A 139 14.52 13.84 -2.78
CA ALA A 139 15.59 13.82 -1.78
C ALA A 139 16.44 12.54 -1.88
N ARG A 140 15.81 11.39 -2.16
CA ARG A 140 16.52 10.11 -2.34
C ARG A 140 17.27 10.03 -3.66
N LEU A 141 16.72 10.60 -4.73
CA LEU A 141 17.37 10.69 -6.03
C LEU A 141 18.64 11.55 -5.95
N VAL A 142 18.55 12.73 -5.33
CA VAL A 142 19.69 13.63 -5.09
C VAL A 142 20.72 12.98 -4.16
N GLY A 143 20.26 12.29 -3.12
CA GLY A 143 21.13 11.55 -2.18
C GLY A 143 21.72 10.25 -2.72
N ARG A 144 21.53 9.91 -4.02
CA ARG A 144 22.00 8.67 -4.68
C ARG A 144 21.67 7.37 -3.92
N ASN A 145 20.60 7.37 -3.10
CA ASN A 145 20.19 6.20 -2.34
C ASN A 145 19.14 5.40 -3.12
N HIS A 146 19.62 4.60 -4.07
CA HIS A 146 18.78 3.84 -4.99
C HIS A 146 17.95 2.73 -4.34
N SER A 147 18.36 2.22 -3.17
CA SER A 147 17.65 1.10 -2.51
C SER A 147 16.20 1.46 -2.19
N ARG A 148 15.94 2.63 -1.62
CA ARG A 148 14.58 3.05 -1.21
C ARG A 148 13.85 3.88 -2.27
N LEU A 149 14.54 4.24 -3.35
CA LEU A 149 13.97 5.06 -4.42
C LEU A 149 12.76 4.35 -5.06
N MET A 150 12.89 3.05 -5.35
CA MET A 150 11.81 2.25 -5.95
C MET A 150 10.53 2.27 -5.10
N LEU A 151 10.67 2.18 -3.77
CA LEU A 151 9.53 2.23 -2.86
C LEU A 151 8.84 3.60 -2.88
N HIS A 152 9.60 4.68 -2.71
CA HIS A 152 9.00 6.03 -2.69
C HIS A 152 8.36 6.40 -4.03
N LEU A 153 8.99 6.01 -5.14
CA LEU A 153 8.42 6.17 -6.47
C LEU A 153 7.15 5.33 -6.64
N GLY A 154 7.15 4.09 -6.14
CA GLY A 154 5.97 3.22 -6.16
C GLY A 154 4.79 3.83 -5.40
N VAL A 155 5.02 4.30 -4.17
CA VAL A 155 3.99 4.96 -3.35
C VAL A 155 3.55 6.26 -4.00
N PHE A 156 4.46 7.06 -4.58
CA PHE A 156 4.10 8.26 -5.32
C PHE A 156 3.16 7.95 -6.50
N LEU A 157 3.46 6.95 -7.32
CA LEU A 157 2.59 6.54 -8.42
C LEU A 157 1.22 6.04 -7.94
N MET A 158 1.17 5.32 -6.81
CA MET A 158 -0.10 4.94 -6.17
C MET A 158 -0.89 6.18 -5.72
N THR A 159 -0.23 7.16 -5.09
CA THR A 159 -0.88 8.40 -4.64
C THR A 159 -1.42 9.22 -5.81
N LEU A 160 -0.66 9.32 -6.90
CA LEU A 160 -1.07 10.04 -8.10
C LEU A 160 -2.26 9.35 -8.76
N SER A 161 -2.21 8.02 -8.90
CA SER A 161 -3.32 7.24 -9.44
C SER A 161 -4.61 7.45 -8.65
N PHE A 162 -4.52 7.38 -7.31
CA PHE A 162 -5.67 7.53 -6.44
C PHE A 162 -6.23 8.97 -6.45
N ALA A 163 -5.36 9.98 -6.45
CA ALA A 163 -5.78 11.37 -6.59
C ALA A 163 -6.48 11.63 -7.95
N LEU A 164 -5.98 11.02 -9.02
CA LEU A 164 -6.62 11.10 -10.34
C LEU A 164 -7.96 10.34 -10.38
N SER A 165 -8.07 9.18 -9.72
CA SER A 165 -9.35 8.45 -9.67
C SER A 165 -10.44 9.17 -8.88
N LEU A 166 -10.08 10.02 -7.93
CA LEU A 166 -11.00 10.88 -7.18
C LEU A 166 -11.31 12.20 -7.91
N SER A 167 -10.56 12.52 -8.96
CA SER A 167 -10.80 13.70 -9.80
C SER A 167 -11.75 13.36 -10.95
N ASP A 168 -12.46 14.36 -11.47
CA ASP A 168 -13.35 14.20 -12.63
C ASP A 168 -12.60 13.91 -13.96
N ILE A 169 -11.26 13.75 -13.92
CA ILE A 169 -10.42 13.52 -15.09
C ILE A 169 -10.50 12.06 -15.51
N LEU A 170 -11.30 11.76 -16.53
CA LEU A 170 -11.41 10.42 -17.12
C LEU A 170 -10.27 10.10 -18.09
N ILE A 171 -9.12 9.67 -17.56
CA ILE A 171 -8.08 8.99 -18.35
C ILE A 171 -7.81 7.59 -17.73
N PRO A 172 -8.72 6.61 -17.97
CA PRO A 172 -8.62 5.27 -17.37
C PRO A 172 -7.26 4.57 -17.54
N PRO A 173 -6.58 4.58 -18.71
CA PRO A 173 -5.30 3.91 -18.86
C PRO A 173 -4.19 4.56 -18.02
N LEU A 174 -4.24 5.89 -17.83
CA LEU A 174 -3.28 6.59 -16.98
C LEU A 174 -3.51 6.25 -15.50
N ILE A 175 -4.77 6.21 -15.06
CA ILE A 175 -5.15 5.86 -13.69
C ILE A 175 -4.72 4.43 -13.37
N HIS A 176 -5.21 3.44 -14.13
CA HIS A 176 -4.91 2.03 -13.83
C HIS A 176 -3.46 1.67 -14.12
N GLY A 177 -2.86 2.26 -15.16
CA GLY A 177 -1.45 2.06 -15.50
C GLY A 177 -0.52 2.57 -14.39
N SER A 178 -0.79 3.77 -13.85
CA SER A 178 0.00 4.30 -12.73
C SER A 178 -0.20 3.53 -11.42
N ALA A 179 -1.43 3.08 -11.11
CA ALA A 179 -1.68 2.19 -9.97
C ALA A 179 -0.91 0.88 -10.10
N ALA A 180 -1.00 0.22 -11.25
CA ALA A 180 -0.32 -1.05 -11.51
C ALA A 180 1.20 -0.89 -11.45
N ALA A 181 1.75 0.17 -12.05
CA ALA A 181 3.18 0.48 -11.98
C ALA A 181 3.64 0.75 -10.54
N GLY A 182 2.86 1.53 -9.78
CA GLY A 182 3.16 1.87 -8.39
C GLY A 182 3.17 0.63 -7.47
N LEU A 183 2.13 -0.20 -7.57
CA LEU A 183 2.04 -1.47 -6.84
C LEU A 183 3.14 -2.46 -7.26
N SER A 184 3.48 -2.53 -8.55
CA SER A 184 4.55 -3.40 -9.06
C SER A 184 5.92 -2.99 -8.54
N LEU A 185 6.22 -1.68 -8.49
CA LEU A 185 7.47 -1.18 -7.91
C LEU A 185 7.57 -1.49 -6.41
N CYS A 186 6.46 -1.34 -5.67
CA CYS A 186 6.39 -1.74 -4.27
C CYS A 186 6.64 -3.25 -4.11
N ALA A 187 5.97 -4.09 -4.89
CA ALA A 187 6.15 -5.54 -4.84
C ALA A 187 7.58 -5.97 -5.20
N LEU A 188 8.18 -5.36 -6.23
CA LEU A 188 9.58 -5.61 -6.60
C LEU A 188 10.54 -5.23 -5.48
N TYR A 189 10.31 -4.08 -4.83
CA TYR A 189 11.09 -3.67 -3.66
C TYR A 189 11.01 -4.72 -2.54
N PHE A 190 9.82 -5.20 -2.21
CA PHE A 190 9.66 -6.26 -1.21
C PHE A 190 10.32 -7.57 -1.63
N TYR A 191 10.20 -7.98 -2.90
CA TYR A 191 10.88 -9.16 -3.43
C TYR A 191 12.40 -9.08 -3.20
N MET A 192 13.03 -7.96 -3.59
CA MET A 192 14.47 -7.76 -3.44
C MET A 192 14.93 -7.81 -1.99
N HIS A 193 14.12 -7.29 -1.06
CA HIS A 193 14.47 -7.19 0.35
C HIS A 193 14.01 -8.38 1.22
N THR A 194 13.21 -9.30 0.69
CA THR A 194 12.72 -10.51 1.40
C THR A 194 13.19 -11.79 0.72
N TYR A 195 12.41 -12.34 -0.20
CA TYR A 195 12.69 -13.59 -0.89
C TYR A 195 14.01 -13.57 -1.67
N GLY A 196 14.31 -12.47 -2.36
CA GLY A 196 15.56 -12.31 -3.11
C GLY A 196 16.79 -12.44 -2.19
N ARG A 197 16.70 -11.88 -0.98
CA ARG A 197 17.75 -12.01 0.04
C ARG A 197 17.84 -13.44 0.59
N LEU A 198 16.71 -14.07 0.91
CA LEU A 198 16.68 -15.46 1.39
C LEU A 198 17.27 -16.43 0.36
N LYS A 199 16.93 -16.26 -0.93
CA LYS A 199 17.49 -17.04 -2.04
C LYS A 199 18.99 -16.83 -2.17
N ALA A 200 19.47 -15.58 -2.07
CA ALA A 200 20.90 -15.29 -2.12
C ALA A 200 21.66 -15.90 -0.93
N GLU A 201 21.10 -15.84 0.29
CA GLU A 201 21.68 -16.46 1.48
C GLU A 201 21.70 -18.00 1.37
N HIS A 202 20.65 -18.60 0.82
CA HIS A 202 20.58 -20.05 0.57
C HIS A 202 21.61 -20.50 -0.46
N ASN A 203 21.71 -19.81 -1.61
CA ASN A 203 22.69 -20.11 -2.65
C ASN A 203 24.13 -19.96 -2.12
N ARG A 204 24.40 -18.94 -1.30
CA ARG A 204 25.71 -18.75 -0.66
C ARG A 204 26.07 -19.90 0.29
N LYS A 205 25.09 -20.44 1.03
CA LYS A 205 25.29 -21.61 1.91
C LYS A 205 25.53 -22.90 1.12
N ILE A 206 24.89 -23.06 -0.04
CA ILE A 206 25.09 -24.22 -0.93
C ILE A 206 26.47 -24.19 -1.61
N GLN A 207 27.02 -23.00 -1.90
CA GLN A 207 28.34 -22.84 -2.55
C GLN A 207 29.53 -22.81 -1.57
N ALA A 208 29.28 -22.68 -0.27
CA ALA A 208 30.32 -22.70 0.77
C ALA A 208 30.96 -24.07 1.12
N PRO A 209 30.37 -25.25 0.87
CA PRO A 209 30.96 -26.53 1.27
C PRO A 209 32.10 -27.01 0.34
N GLU A 210 32.37 -26.37 -0.80
CA GLU A 210 33.46 -26.78 -1.72
C GLU A 210 34.82 -26.10 -1.44
N ARG A 211 34.98 -25.42 -0.29
CA ARG A 211 36.24 -24.72 0.08
C ARG A 211 36.80 -25.15 1.45
N GLN A 212 36.67 -26.43 1.79
CA GLN A 212 37.40 -27.06 2.90
C GLN A 212 38.04 -28.34 2.39
#